data_AF-A0A821J5D6-F1
#
_entry.id   AF-A0A821J5D6-F1
#
_cell.length_a   1.000
_cell.length_b   1.000
_cell.length_c   1.000
_cell.angle_alpha   90.00
_cell.angle_beta   90.00
_cell.angle_gamma   90.00
#
_symmetry.space_group_name_H-M   'P 1'
#
loop_
_entity.id
_entity.type
_entity.pdbx_description
1 polymer ?
#
loop_
_entity_poly.entity_id
_entity_poly.type
_entity_poly.pdbx_seq_one_letter_code
_entity_poly.pdbx_strand_id
1 'polypeptide(L)'
;MDTIPKKNDEKDTKEDLEKKYRLPTESKNQWDLRKHFIEKYWDKYDEDRLLCLAQCYVNMRCLGCKYSKSLDSLIEGLAKDIE
;
A
#
# COMPACT_ATOMS: atom_id res chain seq x y z
N MET A 1 1.21 -28.49 -12.19
CA MET A 1 0.90 -27.07 -12.48
C MET A 1 -0.22 -26.71 -11.54
N ASP A 2 0.14 -26.45 -10.29
CA ASP A 2 -0.83 -26.17 -9.24
C ASP A 2 -1.41 -24.78 -9.49
N THR A 3 -2.67 -24.76 -9.91
CA THR A 3 -3.48 -23.57 -9.97
C THR A 3 -3.59 -22.98 -8.57
N ILE A 4 -2.90 -21.87 -8.33
CA ILE A 4 -3.11 -21.01 -7.17
C ILE A 4 -4.59 -20.62 -7.18
N PRO A 5 -5.36 -20.91 -6.12
CA PRO A 5 -6.76 -20.51 -6.08
C PRO A 5 -6.81 -18.99 -6.04
N LYS A 6 -7.40 -18.39 -7.08
CA LYS A 6 -7.82 -16.99 -7.05
C LYS A 6 -8.79 -16.85 -5.88
N LYS A 7 -8.37 -16.13 -4.84
CA LYS A 7 -9.16 -15.98 -3.63
C LYS A 7 -10.41 -15.14 -3.96
N ASN A 8 -11.52 -15.68 -3.48
CA ASN A 8 -12.90 -15.30 -3.71
C ASN A 8 -13.21 -13.81 -3.52
N ASP A 9 -14.22 -13.37 -4.26
CA ASP A 9 -15.03 -12.18 -4.06
C ASP A 9 -15.48 -12.01 -2.60
N GLU A 10 -14.72 -11.23 -1.82
CA GLU A 10 -15.21 -10.51 -0.66
C GLU A 10 -14.48 -9.18 -0.67
N LYS A 11 -15.18 -8.10 -1.03
CA LYS A 11 -14.64 -6.74 -0.95
C LYS A 11 -14.29 -6.47 0.51
N ASP A 12 -13.00 -6.59 0.85
CA ASP A 12 -12.45 -6.09 2.11
C ASP A 12 -12.95 -4.66 2.30
N THR A 13 -13.81 -4.45 3.28
CA THR A 13 -14.40 -3.13 3.47
C THR A 13 -13.33 -2.16 3.94
N LYS A 14 -13.57 -0.86 3.76
CA LYS A 14 -12.72 0.22 4.27
C LYS A 14 -12.37 0.01 5.77
N GLU A 15 -13.26 -0.57 6.55
CA GLU A 15 -13.08 -0.82 7.98
C GLU A 15 -12.19 -2.04 8.27
N ASP A 16 -12.17 -3.03 7.38
CA ASP A 16 -11.38 -4.26 7.56
C ASP A 16 -9.89 -4.02 7.34
N LEU A 17 -9.54 -3.20 6.33
CA LEU A 17 -8.14 -2.78 6.11
C LEU A 17 -7.56 -2.05 7.32
N GLU A 18 -8.37 -1.20 7.96
CA GLU A 18 -7.93 -0.43 9.12
C GLU A 18 -7.70 -1.30 10.35
N LYS A 19 -8.62 -2.22 10.63
CA LYS A 19 -8.46 -3.19 11.71
C LYS A 19 -7.24 -4.09 11.49
N LYS A 20 -6.96 -4.47 10.24
CA LYS A 20 -5.89 -5.43 9.90
C LYS A 20 -4.51 -4.78 9.85
N TYR A 21 -4.38 -3.57 9.30
CA TYR A 21 -3.06 -3.02 8.96
C TYR A 21 -2.69 -1.70 9.62
N ARG A 22 -3.64 -0.93 10.17
CA ARG A 22 -3.33 0.36 10.78
C ARG A 22 -2.59 0.16 12.09
N LEU A 23 -1.50 0.92 12.30
CA LEU A 23 -0.81 0.89 13.60
C LEU A 23 -1.51 1.83 14.59
N PRO A 24 -1.58 1.47 15.89
CA PRO A 24 -2.19 2.35 16.91
C PRO A 24 -1.54 3.73 17.02
N THR A 25 -0.25 3.81 16.70
CA THR A 25 0.55 5.04 16.75
C THR A 25 0.59 5.79 15.42
N GLU A 26 -0.08 5.28 14.38
CA GLU A 26 -0.08 5.90 13.06
C GLU A 26 -1.05 7.10 13.02
N SER A 27 -0.54 8.25 12.59
CA SER A 27 -1.37 9.44 12.42
C SER A 27 -2.44 9.20 11.36
N LYS A 28 -3.58 9.88 11.48
CA LYS A 28 -4.69 9.74 10.53
C LYS A 28 -4.26 10.04 9.09
N ASN A 29 -3.48 11.10 8.87
CA ASN A 29 -3.02 11.48 7.54
C ASN A 29 -2.09 10.43 6.92
N GLN A 30 -1.18 9.85 7.71
CA GLN A 30 -0.31 8.76 7.23
C GLN A 30 -1.13 7.53 6.84
N TRP A 31 -2.09 7.15 7.69
CA TRP A 31 -2.97 6.01 7.43
C TRP A 31 -3.82 6.21 6.18
N ASP A 32 -4.48 7.37 6.05
CA ASP A 32 -5.33 7.66 4.89
C ASP A 32 -4.53 7.59 3.58
N LEU A 33 -3.30 8.10 3.57
CA LEU A 33 -2.40 8.02 2.41
C LEU A 33 -1.97 6.57 2.11
N ARG A 34 -1.55 5.82 3.15
CA ARG A 34 -1.12 4.43 3.01
C ARG A 34 -2.27 3.54 2.52
N LYS A 35 -3.45 3.73 3.08
CA LYS A 35 -4.66 3.00 2.74
C LYS A 35 -5.07 3.23 1.30
N HIS A 36 -5.07 4.48 0.85
CA HIS A 36 -5.40 4.80 -0.53
C HIS A 36 -4.46 4.08 -1.51
N PHE A 37 -3.16 4.01 -1.18
CA PHE A 37 -2.18 3.25 -1.96
C PHE A 37 -2.50 1.74 -1.99
N ILE A 38 -2.85 1.16 -0.84
CA ILE A 38 -3.24 -0.26 -0.74
C ILE A 38 -4.49 -0.55 -1.57
N GLU A 39 -5.55 0.25 -1.41
CA GLU A 39 -6.82 0.09 -2.15
C GLU A 39 -6.62 0.19 -3.66
N LYS A 40 -5.79 1.13 -4.13
CA LYS A 40 -5.52 1.34 -5.57
C LYS A 40 -4.83 0.14 -6.23
N TYR A 41 -3.97 -0.55 -5.49
CA TYR A 41 -3.05 -1.54 -6.04
C TYR A 41 -3.25 -2.95 -5.47
N TRP A 42 -4.34 -3.18 -4.75
CA TRP A 42 -4.70 -4.46 -4.14
C TRP A 42 -4.65 -5.64 -5.13
N ASP A 43 -5.20 -5.45 -6.33
CA ASP A 43 -5.26 -6.50 -7.35
C ASP A 43 -3.98 -6.64 -8.19
N LYS A 44 -2.97 -5.77 -7.96
CA LYS A 44 -1.76 -5.67 -8.81
C LYS A 44 -0.52 -6.28 -8.17
N TYR A 45 -0.48 -6.38 -6.84
CA TYR A 45 0.69 -6.89 -6.11
C TYR A 45 0.26 -7.87 -5.02
N ASP A 46 1.14 -8.81 -4.71
CA ASP A 46 0.97 -9.65 -3.53
C ASP A 46 0.90 -8.79 -2.26
N GLU A 47 0.09 -9.22 -1.28
CA GLU A 47 -0.23 -8.48 -0.05
C GLU A 47 1.02 -7.91 0.64
N ASP A 48 2.00 -8.77 0.97
CA ASP A 48 3.23 -8.35 1.68
C ASP A 48 4.02 -7.30 0.89
N ARG A 49 4.09 -7.47 -0.44
CA ARG A 49 4.80 -6.54 -1.31
C ARG A 49 4.08 -5.21 -1.38
N LEU A 50 2.76 -5.23 -1.47
CA LEU A 50 1.93 -4.04 -1.50
C LEU A 50 2.06 -3.23 -0.21
N LEU A 51 1.97 -3.89 0.95
CA LEU A 51 2.12 -3.24 2.25
C LEU A 51 3.50 -2.58 2.39
N CYS A 52 4.56 -3.26 1.93
CA CYS A 52 5.91 -2.70 1.92
C CYS A 52 6.01 -1.45 1.02
N LEU A 53 5.49 -1.52 -0.20
CA LEU A 53 5.49 -0.38 -1.14
C LEU A 53 4.70 0.81 -0.58
N ALA A 54 3.52 0.55 0.00
CA ALA A 54 2.68 1.58 0.61
C ALA A 54 3.39 2.26 1.78
N GLN A 55 4.10 1.50 2.63
CA GLN A 55 4.87 2.07 3.74
C GLN A 55 6.05 2.90 3.23
N CYS A 56 6.77 2.43 2.21
CA CYS A 56 7.86 3.19 1.60
C CYS A 56 7.35 4.53 1.03
N TYR A 57 6.21 4.51 0.33
CA TYR A 57 5.57 5.72 -0.19
C TYR A 57 5.24 6.72 0.92
N VAL A 58 4.58 6.28 2.00
CA VAL A 58 4.27 7.15 3.15
C VAL A 58 5.53 7.68 3.83
N ASN A 59 6.57 6.85 3.99
CA ASN A 59 7.84 7.28 4.56
C ASN A 59 8.52 8.35 3.69
N MET A 60 8.44 8.23 2.35
CA MET A 60 8.94 9.25 1.44
C MET A 60 8.13 10.55 1.56
N ARG A 61 6.80 10.47 1.56
CA ARG A 61 5.92 11.66 1.51
C ARG A 61 5.82 12.40 2.84
N CYS A 62 5.74 11.67 3.95
CA CYS A 62 5.52 12.24 5.27
C CYS A 62 6.81 12.46 6.07
N LEU A 63 7.83 11.61 5.87
CA LEU A 63 9.08 11.66 6.64
C LEU A 63 10.28 12.11 5.80
N GLY A 64 10.13 12.27 4.47
CA GLY A 64 11.23 12.65 3.58
C GLY A 64 12.31 11.57 3.43
N CYS A 65 11.98 10.31 3.72
CA CYS A 65 12.92 9.20 3.56
C CYS A 65 13.34 9.05 2.09
N LYS A 66 14.57 8.61 1.87
CA LYS A 66 15.12 8.33 0.54
C LYS A 66 15.55 6.86 0.46
N TYR A 67 15.19 6.22 -0.63
CA TYR A 67 15.53 4.82 -0.91
C TYR A 67 16.41 4.70 -2.16
N SER A 68 16.70 3.48 -2.60
CA SER A 68 17.45 3.27 -3.84
C SER A 68 16.71 3.88 -5.04
N LYS A 69 17.48 4.35 -6.05
CA LYS A 69 16.91 4.98 -7.25
C LYS A 69 15.85 4.12 -7.95
N SER A 70 16.02 2.80 -7.94
CA SER A 70 15.08 1.86 -8.56
C SER A 70 13.74 1.81 -7.82
N LEU A 71 13.77 1.81 -6.47
CA LEU A 71 12.56 1.82 -5.65
C LEU A 71 11.87 3.19 -5.72
N ASP A 72 12.65 4.27 -5.64
CA ASP A 72 12.18 5.64 -5.77
C ASP A 72 11.44 5.85 -7.09
N SER A 73 12.04 5.47 -8.22
CA SER A 73 11.42 5.57 -9.55
C SER A 73 10.13 4.75 -9.67
N LEU A 74 10.08 3.56 -9.04
CA LEU A 74 8.89 2.74 -9.01
C LEU A 74 7.76 3.43 -8.23
N ILE A 75 8.06 3.92 -7.03
CA ILE A 75 7.07 4.59 -6.17
C ILE A 75 6.57 5.87 -6.83
N GLU A 76 7.44 6.69 -7.43
CA GLU A 76 7.05 7.88 -8.18
C GLU A 76 6.17 7.54 -9.39
N GLY A 77 6.42 6.41 -10.05
CA GLY A 77 5.55 5.90 -11.11
C GLY A 77 4.14 5.56 -10.63
N LEU A 78 4.04 4.94 -9.44
CA LEU A 78 2.77 4.57 -8.83
C LEU A 78 2.04 5.78 -8.22
N ALA A 79 2.78 6.72 -7.62
CA ALA A 79 2.20 7.91 -7.01
C ALA A 79 1.41 8.78 -8.01
N LYS A 80 1.80 8.78 -9.29
CA LYS A 80 1.10 9.51 -10.36
C LYS A 80 -0.34 9.05 -10.62
N ASP A 81 -0.71 7.83 -10.25
CA ASP A 81 -2.09 7.35 -10.41
C ASP A 81 -2.95 7.57 -9.15
N ILE A 82 -2.36 8.16 -8.11
CA ILE A 82 -2.94 8.45 -6.79
C ILE A 82 -3.12 9.96 -6.57
N GLU A 83 -2.19 10.78 -7.07
CA GLU A 83 -2.22 12.27 -7.02
C GLU A 83 -2.99 12.88 -8.20
#